data_AF-A0AAV1N1B8-F1
#
_entry.id   AF-A0AAV1N1B8-F1
#
_cell.length_a   1.000
_cell.length_b   1.000
_cell.length_c   1.000
_cell.angle_alpha   90.00
_cell.angle_beta   90.00
_cell.angle_gamma   90.00
#
_symmetry.space_group_name_H-M   'P 1'
#
loop_
_entity.id
_entity.type
_entity.pdbx_description
1 polymer ?
#
loop_
_entity_poly.entity_id
_entity_poly.type
_entity_poly.pdbx_seq_one_letter_code
_entity_poly.pdbx_strand_id
1 'polypeptide(L)'
;MGFSGSGGSVSGRMQRAVHGVDLATDARPVAVLQDPAGPTGAGGTLRGRNGNGKKAASHFEITKVSSQQVGAGGVIKGWEERTLNMSKAVRYNKEQGTFTVEKAGVYFLFCQVLFNEQESQYVKLDVVTSGQRPQKLQCMEGYGTTPSAGPHPFHFLKPCQVSGLLRLDKGTELNAITGPSFKLHTVGNPSASPHVFSIFKVN
;
A
#
# COMPACT_ATOMS: atom_id res chain seq x y z
N MET A 1 8.28 -51.59 -52.61
CA MET A 1 9.50 -51.45 -51.79
C MET A 1 9.05 -50.93 -50.43
N GLY A 2 9.06 -51.78 -49.42
CA GLY A 2 8.75 -51.41 -48.04
C GLY A 2 10.02 -51.12 -47.26
N PHE A 3 9.90 -50.39 -46.15
CA PHE A 3 10.71 -50.59 -44.96
C PHE A 3 9.86 -50.34 -43.72
N SER A 4 9.87 -51.36 -42.87
CA SER A 4 9.41 -51.42 -41.48
C SER A 4 10.65 -51.37 -40.58
N GLY A 5 10.51 -50.83 -39.36
CA GLY A 5 11.47 -50.87 -38.26
C GLY A 5 11.05 -49.82 -37.22
N SER A 6 10.41 -50.12 -36.08
CA SER A 6 10.74 -51.01 -34.94
C SER A 6 11.86 -50.49 -34.04
N GLY A 7 11.47 -49.91 -32.89
CA GLY A 7 12.05 -50.18 -31.57
C GLY A 7 13.29 -49.39 -31.12
N GLY A 8 13.15 -48.65 -30.01
CA GLY A 8 14.29 -48.09 -29.27
C GLY A 8 13.88 -47.21 -28.09
N SER A 9 13.37 -47.82 -27.02
CA SER A 9 13.21 -47.19 -25.71
C SER A 9 14.57 -47.14 -25.01
N VAL A 10 15.01 -45.94 -24.61
CA VAL A 10 16.08 -45.78 -23.62
C VAL A 10 15.63 -44.78 -22.55
N SER A 11 15.60 -45.32 -21.34
CA SER A 11 15.42 -44.69 -20.05
C SER A 11 16.23 -43.41 -19.88
N GLY A 12 15.54 -42.33 -19.52
CA GLY A 12 16.12 -41.04 -19.12
C GLY A 12 15.32 -40.44 -17.99
N ARG A 13 15.26 -41.14 -16.85
CA ARG A 13 14.67 -40.66 -15.60
C ARG A 13 15.54 -39.53 -15.05
N MET A 14 15.26 -38.29 -15.43
CA MET A 14 15.78 -37.13 -14.71
C MET A 14 14.72 -36.66 -13.70
N GLN A 15 14.71 -37.34 -12.55
CA GLN A 15 14.09 -36.81 -11.35
C GLN A 15 14.87 -35.55 -10.97
N ARG A 16 14.26 -34.37 -11.14
CA ARG A 16 14.64 -33.19 -10.37
C ARG A 16 13.49 -32.88 -9.44
N ALA A 17 13.58 -33.46 -8.24
CA ALA A 17 12.89 -32.93 -7.09
C ALA A 17 13.40 -31.50 -6.86
N VAL A 18 12.54 -30.52 -7.08
CA VAL A 18 12.72 -29.20 -6.48
C VAL A 18 11.54 -29.06 -5.54
N HIS A 19 11.88 -28.96 -4.26
CA HIS A 19 10.93 -28.87 -3.16
C HIS A 19 9.89 -27.79 -3.47
N GLY A 20 8.62 -28.14 -3.29
CA GLY A 20 7.54 -27.17 -3.24
C GLY A 20 7.91 -26.13 -2.20
N VAL A 21 8.11 -24.91 -2.65
CA VAL A 21 8.11 -23.76 -1.75
C VAL A 21 6.64 -23.48 -1.52
N ASP A 22 6.12 -23.98 -0.40
CA ASP A 22 4.89 -23.46 0.18
C ASP A 22 5.08 -21.95 0.37
N LEU A 23 4.60 -21.14 -0.59
CA LEU A 23 4.30 -19.75 -0.30
C LEU A 23 2.98 -19.72 0.47
N ALA A 24 3.05 -20.17 1.72
CA ALA A 24 2.25 -19.58 2.77
C ALA A 24 2.68 -18.12 2.84
N THR A 25 1.97 -17.26 2.11
CA THR A 25 2.10 -15.81 2.25
C THR A 25 1.55 -15.48 3.63
N ASP A 26 2.43 -15.58 4.62
CA ASP A 26 2.29 -15.05 5.97
C ASP A 26 2.06 -13.55 5.82
N ALA A 27 0.80 -13.17 5.61
CA ALA A 27 0.36 -11.80 5.75
C ALA A 27 0.51 -11.45 7.24
N ARG A 28 1.75 -11.13 7.63
CA ARG A 28 2.03 -10.58 8.93
C ARG A 28 1.22 -9.29 9.05
N PRO A 29 0.31 -9.17 10.02
CA PRO A 29 -0.26 -7.87 10.32
C PRO A 29 0.91 -6.96 10.70
N VAL A 30 0.98 -5.79 10.08
CA VAL A 30 1.87 -4.73 10.53
C VAL A 30 1.54 -4.50 12.00
N ALA A 31 2.49 -4.79 12.88
CA ALA A 31 2.29 -4.68 14.30
C ALA A 31 1.86 -3.24 14.64
N VAL A 32 0.62 -3.12 15.09
CA VAL A 32 0.17 -1.94 15.83
C VAL A 32 1.08 -1.88 17.06
N LEU A 33 1.83 -0.78 17.21
CA LEU A 33 2.60 -0.48 18.41
C LEU A 33 1.67 -0.54 19.63
N GLN A 34 1.66 -1.68 20.31
CA GLN A 34 1.19 -1.83 21.68
C GLN A 34 2.44 -1.84 22.56
N ASP A 35 2.58 -0.84 23.43
CA ASP A 35 3.64 -0.77 24.44
C ASP A 35 3.43 -1.91 25.46
N PRO A 36 4.37 -2.85 25.64
CA PRO A 36 4.36 -3.72 26.81
C PRO A 36 5.04 -3.03 27.99
N ALA A 37 4.40 -3.12 29.16
CA ALA A 37 4.93 -2.67 30.45
C ALA A 37 6.34 -3.21 30.71
N GLY A 38 7.27 -2.32 31.07
CA GLY A 38 8.69 -2.64 31.26
C GLY A 38 9.03 -3.21 32.64
N PRO A 39 10.15 -3.94 32.78
CA PRO A 39 10.74 -4.26 34.08
C PRO A 39 11.74 -3.20 34.55
N THR A 40 11.80 -3.05 35.86
CA THR A 40 12.71 -2.25 36.68
C THR A 40 14.17 -2.69 36.54
N GLY A 41 15.11 -1.74 36.36
CA GLY A 41 16.55 -1.98 36.42
C GLY A 41 17.38 -0.71 36.24
N ALA A 42 18.35 -0.48 37.12
CA ALA A 42 18.99 0.78 37.42
C ALA A 42 20.17 1.19 36.51
N GLY A 43 20.42 2.51 36.45
CA GLY A 43 21.76 3.09 36.27
C GLY A 43 22.10 3.62 34.88
N GLY A 44 21.98 4.94 34.68
CA GLY A 44 22.52 5.64 33.52
C GLY A 44 21.67 6.84 33.10
N THR A 45 21.92 8.02 33.70
CA THR A 45 21.27 9.28 33.33
C THR A 45 21.73 9.77 31.96
N LEU A 46 21.18 9.18 30.90
CA LEU A 46 20.98 9.91 29.66
C LEU A 46 19.65 10.64 29.83
N ARG A 47 19.74 11.96 29.98
CA ARG A 47 18.62 12.89 30.06
C ARG A 47 17.91 12.89 28.70
N GLY A 48 17.17 11.82 28.42
CA GLY A 48 16.23 11.71 27.32
C GLY A 48 15.23 12.82 27.51
N ARG A 49 15.39 13.89 26.75
CA ARG A 49 14.43 14.98 26.66
C ARG A 49 13.13 14.30 26.24
N ASN A 50 12.23 14.09 27.21
CA ASN A 50 10.90 13.52 26.98
C ASN A 50 10.14 14.54 26.14
N GLY A 51 10.42 14.52 24.85
CA GLY A 51 9.82 15.36 23.85
C GLY A 51 8.41 14.87 23.72
N ASN A 52 7.53 15.41 24.54
CA ASN A 52 6.09 15.40 24.32
C ASN A 52 5.77 16.33 23.11
N GLY A 53 6.59 16.26 22.06
CA GLY A 53 6.28 16.78 20.73
C GLY A 53 4.99 16.08 20.35
N LYS A 54 3.90 16.85 20.35
CA LYS A 54 2.53 16.35 20.30
C LYS A 54 2.42 15.33 19.18
N LYS A 55 2.40 14.03 19.53
CA LYS A 55 2.27 12.92 18.60
C LYS A 55 1.05 13.20 17.71
N ALA A 56 1.27 13.19 16.40
CA ALA A 56 0.22 13.46 15.43
C ALA A 56 0.19 12.34 14.41
N ALA A 57 -0.95 11.69 14.23
CA ALA A 57 -1.14 10.71 13.17
C ALA A 57 -2.59 10.72 12.70
N SER A 58 -2.79 10.26 11.48
CA SER A 58 -4.10 9.97 10.91
C SER A 58 -4.00 8.69 10.10
N HIS A 59 -5.04 7.87 10.19
CA HIS A 59 -5.15 6.61 9.45
C HIS A 59 -6.51 6.57 8.77
N PHE A 60 -6.53 6.23 7.49
CA PHE A 60 -7.73 6.19 6.68
C PHE A 60 -7.80 4.88 5.91
N GLU A 61 -9.01 4.38 5.78
CA GLU A 61 -9.35 3.18 5.02
C GLU A 61 -10.47 3.51 4.04
N ILE A 62 -10.55 2.78 2.92
CA ILE A 62 -11.75 2.76 2.09
C ILE A 62 -12.55 1.52 2.46
N THR A 63 -13.60 1.70 3.26
CA THR A 63 -14.41 0.60 3.84
C THR A 63 -15.67 0.30 3.03
N LYS A 64 -16.10 1.24 2.18
CA LYS A 64 -17.31 1.14 1.36
C LYS A 64 -16.95 1.32 -0.12
N VAL A 65 -17.51 0.45 -0.94
CA VAL A 65 -17.43 0.57 -2.40
C VAL A 65 -18.47 1.59 -2.83
N SER A 66 -18.05 2.82 -3.11
CA SER A 66 -18.86 3.74 -3.90
C SER A 66 -18.50 3.57 -5.38
N SER A 67 -19.45 3.80 -6.27
CA SER A 67 -19.25 3.72 -7.73
C SER A 67 -18.23 4.73 -8.28
N GLN A 68 -17.76 5.68 -7.46
CA GLN A 68 -16.87 6.76 -7.87
C GLN A 68 -15.73 6.99 -6.87
N GLN A 69 -14.94 5.95 -6.63
CA GLN A 69 -13.73 6.03 -5.81
C GLN A 69 -12.58 6.76 -6.52
N VAL A 70 -12.55 6.73 -7.86
CA VAL A 70 -11.58 7.48 -8.66
C VAL A 70 -12.32 8.65 -9.30
N GLY A 71 -11.99 9.87 -8.84
CA GLY A 71 -12.55 11.11 -9.34
C GLY A 71 -11.83 11.66 -10.56
N ALA A 72 -12.21 12.87 -10.97
CA ALA A 72 -11.53 13.60 -12.04
C ALA A 72 -10.01 13.68 -11.79
N GLY A 73 -9.22 13.50 -12.85
CA GLY A 73 -7.76 13.50 -12.76
C GLY A 73 -7.16 12.30 -12.02
N GLY A 74 -7.96 11.28 -11.70
CA GLY A 74 -7.47 10.07 -11.03
C GLY A 74 -7.39 10.18 -9.50
N VAL A 75 -7.96 11.23 -8.89
CA VAL A 75 -7.93 11.42 -7.43
C VAL A 75 -8.74 10.31 -6.73
N ILE A 76 -8.12 9.60 -5.81
CA ILE A 76 -8.78 8.57 -5.01
C ILE A 76 -9.54 9.23 -3.86
N LYS A 77 -10.85 8.95 -3.79
CA LYS A 77 -11.80 9.45 -2.80
C LYS A 77 -12.37 8.30 -1.97
N GLY A 78 -13.27 8.63 -1.05
CA GLY A 78 -13.95 7.64 -0.20
C GLY A 78 -13.16 7.21 1.04
N TRP A 79 -12.05 7.89 1.36
CA TRP A 79 -11.30 7.65 2.59
C TRP A 79 -12.13 7.94 3.85
N GLU A 80 -12.18 6.98 4.77
CA GLU A 80 -12.81 7.08 6.07
C GLU A 80 -11.74 7.03 7.17
N GLU A 81 -11.75 8.00 8.08
CA GLU A 81 -10.75 8.11 9.15
C GLU A 81 -11.01 7.07 10.25
N ARG A 82 -10.00 6.25 10.57
CA ARG A 82 -9.95 5.48 11.82
C ARG A 82 -9.51 6.41 12.95
N THR A 83 -10.28 6.41 14.03
CA THR A 83 -9.95 7.24 15.20
C THR A 83 -8.75 6.65 15.92
N LEU A 84 -7.71 7.48 16.13
CA LEU A 84 -6.52 7.14 16.89
C LEU A 84 -6.49 7.96 18.19
N ASN A 85 -5.91 7.40 19.26
CA ASN A 85 -5.74 8.09 20.56
C ASN A 85 -4.60 9.13 20.54
N MET A 86 -4.58 10.00 19.53
CA MET A 86 -3.58 11.07 19.37
C MET A 86 -4.11 12.23 18.53
N SER A 87 -3.32 13.29 18.39
CA SER A 87 -3.75 14.44 17.58
C SER A 87 -3.77 14.09 16.09
N LYS A 88 -4.68 14.67 15.31
CA LYS A 88 -4.75 14.45 13.86
C LYS A 88 -3.54 15.07 13.16
N ALA A 89 -2.95 14.33 12.23
CA ALA A 89 -1.89 14.83 11.36
C ALA A 89 -2.46 15.62 10.17
N VAL A 90 -3.58 15.16 9.64
CA VAL A 90 -4.28 15.77 8.51
C VAL A 90 -5.79 15.81 8.73
N ARG A 91 -6.46 16.71 8.03
CA ARG A 91 -7.92 16.74 7.88
C ARG A 91 -8.28 16.37 6.45
N TYR A 92 -9.26 15.49 6.27
CA TYR A 92 -9.68 15.01 4.96
C TYR A 92 -10.95 15.72 4.45
N ASN A 93 -10.89 16.28 3.24
CA ASN A 93 -12.04 16.78 2.50
C ASN A 93 -12.59 15.68 1.58
N LYS A 94 -13.77 15.14 1.91
CA LYS A 94 -14.42 14.05 1.17
C LYS A 94 -14.85 14.42 -0.25
N GLU A 95 -15.24 15.68 -0.46
CA GLU A 95 -15.73 16.17 -1.75
C GLU A 95 -14.58 16.28 -2.75
N GLN A 96 -13.44 16.81 -2.30
CA GLN A 96 -12.26 17.02 -3.15
C GLN A 96 -11.33 15.81 -3.21
N GLY A 97 -11.31 14.94 -2.19
CA GLY A 97 -10.33 13.87 -2.09
C GLY A 97 -8.96 14.34 -1.61
N THR A 98 -8.95 15.36 -0.75
CA THR A 98 -7.74 16.11 -0.37
C THR A 98 -7.48 16.01 1.12
N PHE A 99 -6.22 15.76 1.51
CA PHE A 99 -5.79 15.79 2.90
C PHE A 99 -5.01 17.07 3.19
N THR A 100 -5.48 17.88 4.13
CA THR A 100 -4.80 19.13 4.53
C THR A 100 -4.00 18.91 5.80
N VAL A 101 -2.72 19.26 5.79
CA VAL A 101 -1.80 19.11 6.93
C VAL A 101 -2.15 20.09 8.05
N GLU A 102 -2.37 19.59 9.26
CA GLU A 102 -2.79 20.38 10.42
C GLU A 102 -1.63 21.14 11.09
N LYS A 103 -0.40 20.60 11.01
CA LYS A 103 0.80 21.16 11.64
C LYS A 103 2.03 20.97 10.75
N ALA A 104 2.92 21.96 10.70
CA ALA A 104 4.19 21.79 10.00
C ALA A 104 5.08 20.74 10.70
N GLY A 105 5.83 19.96 9.92
CA GLY A 105 6.69 18.91 10.46
C GLY A 105 7.30 17.98 9.41
N VAL A 106 8.06 17.00 9.89
CA VAL A 106 8.49 15.86 9.07
C VAL A 106 7.53 14.71 9.35
N TYR A 107 6.97 14.14 8.28
CA TYR A 107 5.98 13.10 8.34
C TYR A 107 6.48 11.84 7.64
N PHE A 108 6.21 10.68 8.20
CA PHE A 108 6.25 9.43 7.46
C PHE A 108 4.86 9.15 6.92
N LEU A 109 4.77 8.88 5.62
CA LEU A 109 3.54 8.56 4.91
C LEU A 109 3.62 7.14 4.36
N PHE A 110 2.49 6.43 4.41
CA PHE A 110 2.27 5.13 3.80
C PHE A 110 0.91 5.15 3.09
N CYS A 111 0.86 4.70 1.84
CA CYS A 111 -0.36 4.54 1.08
C CYS A 111 -0.32 3.22 0.31
N GLN A 112 -1.37 2.41 0.45
CA GLN A 112 -1.54 1.16 -0.26
C GLN A 112 -2.91 1.14 -0.92
N VAL A 113 -2.94 0.71 -2.17
CA VAL A 113 -4.16 0.54 -2.95
C VAL A 113 -4.08 -0.76 -3.72
N LEU A 114 -5.17 -1.54 -3.68
CA LEU A 114 -5.29 -2.76 -4.48
C LEU A 114 -6.10 -2.48 -5.73
N PHE A 115 -5.49 -2.54 -6.89
CA PHE A 115 -6.18 -2.35 -8.16
C PHE A 115 -6.83 -3.65 -8.64
N ASN A 116 -7.97 -3.51 -9.32
CA ASN A 116 -8.60 -4.58 -10.10
C ASN A 116 -8.57 -4.14 -11.56
N GLU A 117 -7.45 -4.43 -12.22
CA GLU A 117 -7.13 -3.91 -13.54
C GLU A 117 -6.93 -5.06 -14.52
N GLN A 118 -7.64 -4.99 -15.65
CA GLN A 118 -7.65 -6.05 -16.68
C GLN A 118 -7.15 -5.54 -18.03
N GLU A 119 -7.19 -4.23 -18.23
CA GLU A 119 -6.99 -3.59 -19.54
C GLU A 119 -5.63 -2.90 -19.62
N SER A 120 -5.10 -2.43 -18.49
CA SER A 120 -3.85 -1.67 -18.47
C SER A 120 -2.64 -2.55 -18.18
N GLN A 121 -1.52 -2.33 -18.87
CA GLN A 121 -0.25 -3.05 -18.71
C GLN A 121 0.58 -2.65 -17.48
N TYR A 122 0.08 -1.73 -16.67
CA TYR A 122 0.64 -1.37 -15.37
C TYR A 122 -0.43 -0.67 -14.55
N VAL A 123 -0.18 -0.58 -13.24
CA VAL A 123 -0.93 0.29 -12.34
C VAL A 123 0.01 1.31 -11.73
N LYS A 124 -0.55 2.42 -11.25
CA LYS A 124 0.20 3.54 -10.69
C LYS A 124 -0.52 4.10 -9.48
N LEU A 125 0.24 4.37 -8.43
CA LEU A 125 -0.20 5.08 -7.25
C LEU A 125 0.78 6.20 -6.95
N ASP A 126 0.29 7.43 -7.00
CA ASP A 126 1.03 8.63 -6.69
C ASP A 126 0.45 9.25 -5.41
N VAL A 127 1.30 9.67 -4.47
CA VAL A 127 0.90 10.61 -3.42
C VAL A 127 1.64 11.91 -3.67
N VAL A 128 0.89 12.95 -4.00
CA VAL A 128 1.43 14.25 -4.38
C VAL A 128 1.08 15.30 -3.34
N THR A 129 1.98 16.27 -3.15
CA THR A 129 1.71 17.46 -2.34
C THR A 129 1.46 18.67 -3.25
N SER A 130 0.46 19.50 -2.94
CA SER A 130 0.32 20.84 -3.53
C SER A 130 1.11 21.88 -2.71
N GLY A 131 1.57 22.95 -3.35
CA GLY A 131 2.25 24.07 -2.69
C GLY A 131 3.55 24.51 -3.35
N GLN A 132 4.36 25.27 -2.62
CA GLN A 132 5.60 25.89 -3.12
C GLN A 132 6.69 24.87 -3.49
N ARG A 133 6.71 23.70 -2.86
CA ARG A 133 7.66 22.62 -3.13
C ARG A 133 6.92 21.29 -3.29
N PRO A 134 6.40 21.00 -4.50
CA PRO A 134 5.69 19.76 -4.75
C PRO A 134 6.64 18.57 -4.59
N GLN A 135 6.22 17.62 -3.77
CA GLN A 135 6.84 16.33 -3.52
C GLN A 135 5.90 15.24 -4.05
N LYS A 136 6.50 14.14 -4.51
CA LYS A 136 5.78 13.00 -5.07
C LYS A 136 6.39 11.72 -4.55
N LEU A 137 5.56 10.88 -3.97
CA LEU A 137 5.88 9.47 -3.76
C LEU A 137 5.15 8.68 -4.84
N GLN A 138 5.83 7.78 -5.53
CA GLN A 138 5.26 7.03 -6.64
C GLN A 138 5.54 5.53 -6.51
N CYS A 139 4.50 4.74 -6.79
CA CYS A 139 4.56 3.31 -7.08
C CYS A 139 4.04 3.08 -8.50
N MET A 140 4.76 2.27 -9.28
CA MET A 140 4.30 1.74 -10.56
C MET A 140 4.58 0.25 -10.58
N GLU A 141 3.53 -0.54 -10.78
CA GLU A 141 3.64 -2.01 -10.81
C GLU A 141 3.26 -2.49 -12.22
N GLY A 142 4.22 -3.10 -12.89
CA GLY A 142 4.07 -3.61 -14.25
C GLY A 142 3.69 -5.09 -14.28
N TYR A 143 3.32 -5.60 -15.46
CA TYR A 143 2.90 -6.99 -15.62
C TYR A 143 4.06 -7.83 -16.13
N GLY A 144 4.39 -8.91 -15.42
CA GLY A 144 5.22 -9.99 -15.95
C GLY A 144 4.32 -11.04 -16.61
N THR A 145 4.06 -10.93 -17.91
CA THR A 145 3.34 -11.98 -18.63
C THR A 145 4.32 -13.10 -18.99
N THR A 146 4.44 -14.13 -18.15
CA THR A 146 4.89 -15.43 -18.64
C THR A 146 3.70 -16.11 -19.33
N PRO A 147 3.74 -16.35 -20.66
CA PRO A 147 2.62 -16.88 -21.43
C PRO A 147 2.09 -18.25 -20.93
N SER A 148 2.89 -18.98 -20.16
CA SER A 148 2.60 -20.33 -19.66
C SER A 148 1.60 -20.39 -18.50
N ALA A 149 1.25 -19.26 -17.88
CA ALA A 149 0.45 -19.26 -16.65
C ALA A 149 -1.07 -19.44 -16.87
N GLY A 150 -1.58 -19.40 -18.11
CA GLY A 150 -3.03 -19.44 -18.35
C GLY A 150 -3.78 -18.24 -17.73
N PRO A 151 -5.10 -18.12 -17.96
CA PRO A 151 -5.90 -17.04 -17.40
C PRO A 151 -6.21 -17.32 -15.92
N HIS A 152 -5.53 -16.65 -14.99
CA HIS A 152 -5.85 -16.71 -13.56
C HIS A 152 -6.44 -15.38 -13.05
N PRO A 153 -7.49 -15.39 -12.19
CA PRO A 153 -8.12 -14.18 -11.66
C PRO A 153 -7.17 -13.24 -10.92
N PHE A 154 -6.11 -13.77 -10.30
CA PHE A 154 -5.09 -12.98 -9.60
C PHE A 154 -4.17 -12.18 -10.54
N HIS A 155 -4.25 -12.40 -11.85
CA HIS A 155 -3.51 -11.60 -12.82
C HIS A 155 -4.00 -10.16 -12.88
N PHE A 156 -5.21 -9.89 -12.38
CA PHE A 156 -5.85 -8.59 -12.44
C PHE A 156 -5.77 -7.82 -11.11
N LEU A 157 -5.46 -8.51 -10.01
CA LEU A 157 -5.29 -7.89 -8.70
C LEU A 157 -3.85 -7.39 -8.54
N LYS A 158 -3.68 -6.08 -8.47
CA LYS A 158 -2.36 -5.44 -8.41
C LYS A 158 -2.26 -4.52 -7.20
N PRO A 159 -1.56 -4.92 -6.12
CA PRO A 159 -1.26 -3.99 -5.05
C PRO A 159 -0.21 -2.99 -5.52
N CYS A 160 -0.41 -1.71 -5.21
CA CYS A 160 0.64 -0.70 -5.30
C CYS A 160 0.76 -0.04 -3.94
N GLN A 161 1.99 -0.03 -3.40
CA GLN A 161 2.30 0.55 -2.11
C GLN A 161 3.37 1.61 -2.29
N VAL A 162 3.18 2.76 -1.64
CA VAL A 162 4.17 3.82 -1.60
C VAL A 162 4.34 4.34 -0.19
N SER A 163 5.57 4.62 0.20
CA SER A 163 5.89 5.20 1.50
C SER A 163 7.12 6.09 1.44
N GLY A 164 7.23 7.05 2.36
CA GLY A 164 8.39 7.92 2.42
C GLY A 164 8.28 9.01 3.48
N LEU A 165 9.41 9.68 3.72
CA LEU A 165 9.48 10.85 4.56
C LEU A 165 9.21 12.11 3.73
N LEU A 166 8.30 12.95 4.21
CA LEU A 166 7.93 14.22 3.59
C LEU A 166 8.07 15.35 4.60
N ARG A 167 8.65 16.47 4.17
CA ARG A 167 8.61 17.71 4.94
C ARG A 167 7.40 18.52 4.48
N LEU A 168 6.46 18.74 5.40
CA LEU A 168 5.17 19.34 5.08
C LEU A 168 4.94 20.58 5.95
N ASP A 169 4.41 21.63 5.33
CA ASP A 169 3.99 22.84 6.03
C ASP A 169 2.52 22.71 6.43
N LYS A 170 2.10 23.54 7.41
CA LYS A 170 0.68 23.61 7.77
C LYS A 170 -0.11 24.14 6.56
N GLY A 171 -1.21 23.47 6.24
CA GLY A 171 -2.04 23.83 5.09
C GLY A 171 -1.59 23.23 3.76
N THR A 172 -0.43 22.56 3.70
CA THR A 172 -0.06 21.74 2.54
C THR A 172 -1.16 20.71 2.29
N GLU A 173 -1.57 20.57 1.03
CA GLU A 173 -2.54 19.56 0.65
C GLU A 173 -1.85 18.34 0.05
N LEU A 174 -2.40 17.17 0.31
CA LEU A 174 -1.98 15.90 -0.25
C LEU A 174 -3.14 15.27 -1.01
N ASN A 175 -2.83 14.59 -2.11
CA ASN A 175 -3.78 13.76 -2.83
C ASN A 175 -3.16 12.40 -3.13
N ALA A 176 -3.94 11.34 -2.92
CA ALA A 176 -3.67 10.03 -3.49
C ALA A 176 -4.26 9.99 -4.90
N ILE A 177 -3.43 9.75 -5.92
CA ILE A 177 -3.77 9.85 -7.33
C ILE A 177 -3.39 8.54 -8.03
N THR A 178 -4.24 8.11 -8.94
CA THR A 178 -4.02 6.96 -9.80
C THR A 178 -4.33 7.30 -11.27
N GLY A 179 -4.28 6.32 -12.18
CA GLY A 179 -4.75 6.52 -13.55
C GLY A 179 -6.26 6.75 -13.58
N PRO A 180 -6.78 7.69 -14.39
CA PRO A 180 -8.21 8.02 -14.39
C PRO A 180 -9.13 6.87 -14.83
N SER A 181 -8.59 5.88 -15.56
CA SER A 181 -9.30 4.68 -15.99
C SER A 181 -9.14 3.50 -15.03
N PHE A 182 -8.25 3.59 -14.03
CA PHE A 182 -7.96 2.46 -13.16
C PHE A 182 -9.11 2.21 -12.19
N LYS A 183 -9.38 0.94 -11.95
CA LYS A 183 -10.42 0.50 -11.01
C LYS A 183 -9.77 -0.02 -9.74
N LEU A 184 -10.28 0.42 -8.60
CA LEU A 184 -9.89 -0.13 -7.32
C LEU A 184 -10.61 -1.45 -7.10
N HIS A 185 -9.94 -2.42 -6.49
CA HIS A 185 -10.56 -3.66 -6.06
C HIS A 185 -11.63 -3.39 -5.02
N THR A 186 -12.76 -4.07 -5.15
CA THR A 186 -13.88 -3.96 -4.21
C THR A 186 -13.50 -4.57 -2.86
N VAL A 187 -14.04 -4.04 -1.77
CA VAL A 187 -13.73 -4.55 -0.43
C VAL A 187 -14.40 -5.93 -0.28
N GLY A 188 -13.59 -7.00 -0.24
CA GLY A 188 -14.09 -8.38 -0.18
C GLY A 188 -14.38 -8.89 1.24
N ASN A 189 -13.88 -8.22 2.29
CA ASN A 189 -14.10 -8.58 3.69
C ASN A 189 -14.15 -7.32 4.58
N PRO A 190 -15.19 -7.12 5.42
CA PRO A 190 -15.28 -5.97 6.33
C PRO A 190 -14.20 -5.92 7.43
N SER A 191 -13.43 -6.99 7.66
CA SER A 191 -12.42 -7.06 8.71
C SER A 191 -11.12 -6.33 8.40
N ALA A 192 -10.79 -6.06 7.13
CA ALA A 192 -9.60 -5.30 6.75
C ALA A 192 -9.77 -4.68 5.35
N SER A 193 -9.58 -3.37 5.24
CA SER A 193 -9.56 -2.70 3.93
C SER A 193 -8.21 -2.95 3.23
N PRO A 194 -8.21 -3.32 1.93
CA PRO A 194 -6.98 -3.39 1.15
C PRO A 194 -6.43 -2.00 0.78
N HIS A 195 -7.19 -0.94 1.03
CA HIS A 195 -6.87 0.44 0.70
C HIS A 195 -6.62 1.24 1.98
N VAL A 196 -5.38 1.68 2.16
CA VAL A 196 -4.93 2.33 3.39
C VAL A 196 -4.16 3.60 3.05
N PHE A 197 -4.44 4.69 3.77
CA PHE A 197 -3.63 5.90 3.79
C PHE A 197 -3.29 6.24 5.25
N SER A 198 -2.01 6.23 5.58
CA SER A 198 -1.51 6.51 6.93
C SER A 198 -0.44 7.57 6.89
N ILE A 199 -0.48 8.48 7.86
CA ILE A 199 0.55 9.51 8.01
C ILE A 199 0.76 9.80 9.48
N PHE A 200 2.02 9.90 9.92
CA PHE A 200 2.36 10.31 11.28
C PHE A 200 3.57 11.24 11.31
N LYS A 201 3.57 12.17 12.25
CA LYS A 201 4.65 13.12 12.48
C LYS A 201 5.78 12.44 13.23
N VAL A 202 7.00 12.57 12.73
CA VAL A 202 8.20 11.91 13.27
C VAL A 202 8.86 12.73 14.39
N ASN A 203 8.56 14.02 14.50
CA ASN A 203 9.23 14.95 15.42
C ASN A 203 8.30 15.94 16.14
#